data_AF-A0A9C7VZC9-F1
#
_entry.id   AF-A0A9C7VZC9-F1
#
_cell.length_a   1.000
_cell.length_b   1.000
_cell.length_c   1.000
_cell.angle_alpha   90.00
_cell.angle_beta   90.00
_cell.angle_gamma   90.00
#
_symmetry.space_group_name_H-M   'P 1'
#
loop_
_entity.id
_entity.type
_entity.pdbx_description
1 polymer ?
#
loop_
_entity_poly.entity_id
_entity_poly.type
_entity_poly.pdbx_seq_one_letter_code
_entity_poly.pdbx_strand_id
1 'polypeptide(L)'
;MLRYVLPLLLAIACVSAGSIPAPREVENSQATPGTTYYIRPDGGSPEQCTGLVDAPYPGQGLNQPCAWDHPFRALPPGGTPRIQGGDTLIIAPGSYMMGYGAPGADNCDSAYPWDCHIPPIPSG
;
A
#
# COMPACT_ATOMS: atom_id res chain seq x y z
N MET A 1 -47.39 -9.11 -53.97
CA MET A 1 -48.73 -9.66 -53.65
C MET A 1 -48.95 -9.49 -52.16
N LEU A 2 -49.91 -8.62 -51.83
CA LEU A 2 -50.31 -8.16 -50.51
C LEU A 2 -51.15 -9.24 -49.79
N ARG A 3 -50.76 -9.66 -48.59
CA ARG A 3 -51.68 -10.34 -47.65
C ARG A 3 -51.45 -9.86 -46.22
N TYR A 4 -52.32 -8.93 -45.85
CA TYR A 4 -52.73 -8.58 -44.50
C TYR A 4 -53.03 -9.82 -43.65
N VAL A 5 -52.51 -9.86 -42.41
CA VAL A 5 -53.21 -10.49 -41.29
C VAL A 5 -52.97 -9.64 -40.05
N LEU A 6 -54.01 -8.86 -39.69
CA LEU A 6 -54.18 -8.21 -38.40
C LEU A 6 -54.99 -9.17 -37.52
N PRO A 7 -54.49 -9.56 -36.35
CA PRO A 7 -55.36 -9.76 -35.20
C PRO A 7 -54.79 -9.01 -33.99
N LEU A 8 -55.56 -8.09 -33.44
CA LEU A 8 -56.52 -8.35 -32.36
C LEU A 8 -55.89 -7.87 -31.05
N LEU A 9 -56.32 -6.66 -30.68
CA LEU A 9 -56.08 -6.01 -29.41
C LEU A 9 -56.44 -6.93 -28.26
N LEU A 10 -55.45 -7.32 -27.47
CA LEU A 10 -55.65 -7.76 -26.08
C LEU A 10 -54.99 -6.71 -25.19
N ALA A 11 -55.80 -5.79 -24.67
CA ALA A 11 -55.37 -4.84 -23.65
C ALA A 11 -55.20 -5.60 -22.32
N ILE A 12 -53.99 -6.10 -22.08
CA ILE A 12 -53.59 -6.58 -20.75
C ILE A 12 -53.23 -5.33 -19.93
N ALA A 13 -54.09 -5.01 -18.97
CA ALA A 13 -53.76 -4.06 -17.92
C ALA A 13 -52.63 -4.66 -17.06
N CYS A 14 -51.38 -4.32 -17.38
CA CYS A 14 -50.25 -4.58 -16.49
C CYS A 14 -50.41 -3.69 -15.25
N VAL A 15 -50.80 -4.31 -14.14
CA VAL A 15 -50.60 -3.77 -12.79
C VAL A 15 -49.14 -3.32 -12.69
N SER A 16 -48.92 -2.04 -12.34
CA SER A 16 -47.59 -1.49 -12.10
C SER A 16 -46.99 -2.20 -10.89
N ALA A 17 -46.15 -3.20 -11.14
CA ALA A 17 -45.22 -3.72 -10.16
C ALA A 17 -44.41 -2.52 -9.65
N GLY A 18 -44.59 -2.21 -8.36
CA GLY A 18 -43.78 -1.22 -7.67
C GLY A 18 -42.30 -1.59 -7.85
N SER A 19 -41.50 -0.60 -8.20
CA SER A 19 -40.05 -0.73 -8.35
C SER A 19 -39.46 -1.16 -7.02
N ILE A 20 -39.16 -2.45 -6.89
CA ILE A 20 -38.30 -2.95 -5.81
C ILE A 20 -36.91 -2.37 -6.11
N PRO A 21 -36.32 -1.53 -5.24
CA PRO A 21 -34.92 -1.15 -5.41
C PRO A 21 -34.09 -2.43 -5.36
N ALA A 22 -33.27 -2.64 -6.38
CA ALA A 22 -32.33 -3.75 -6.42
C ALA A 22 -31.51 -3.81 -5.11
N PRO A 23 -31.18 -5.00 -4.58
CA PRO A 23 -30.23 -5.09 -3.50
C PRO A 23 -28.94 -4.38 -3.94
N ARG A 24 -28.41 -3.48 -3.10
CA ARG A 24 -27.09 -2.91 -3.34
C ARG A 24 -26.11 -4.07 -3.40
N GLU A 25 -25.52 -4.28 -4.57
CA GLU A 25 -24.33 -5.11 -4.70
C GLU A 25 -23.32 -4.53 -3.72
N VAL A 26 -22.97 -5.32 -2.71
CA VAL A 26 -21.76 -5.08 -1.93
C VAL A 26 -20.65 -5.26 -2.94
N GLU A 27 -20.16 -4.15 -3.47
CA GLU A 27 -18.93 -4.11 -4.26
C GLU A 27 -17.86 -4.69 -3.35
N ASN A 28 -17.57 -5.97 -3.56
CA ASN A 28 -16.53 -6.69 -2.87
C ASN A 28 -15.23 -6.04 -3.32
N SER A 29 -14.83 -4.97 -2.62
CA SER A 29 -13.56 -4.30 -2.80
C SER A 29 -12.48 -5.36 -2.71
N GLN A 30 -11.96 -5.77 -3.86
CA GLN A 30 -10.79 -6.62 -3.91
C GLN A 30 -9.64 -5.78 -3.36
N ALA A 31 -9.36 -5.94 -2.06
CA ALA A 31 -8.16 -5.39 -1.47
C ALA A 31 -6.97 -5.96 -2.26
N THR A 32 -6.21 -5.08 -2.91
CA THR A 32 -4.93 -5.50 -3.48
C THR A 32 -4.09 -6.00 -2.32
N PRO A 33 -3.57 -7.25 -2.37
CA PRO A 33 -2.76 -7.76 -1.28
C PRO A 33 -1.54 -6.86 -1.12
N GLY A 34 -1.33 -6.37 0.11
CA GLY A 34 -0.19 -5.53 0.42
C GLY A 34 1.13 -6.29 0.30
N THR A 35 2.19 -5.54 0.06
CA THR A 35 3.56 -6.05 -0.02
C THR A 35 4.16 -6.16 1.37
N THR A 36 4.93 -7.22 1.62
CA THR A 36 5.68 -7.35 2.87
C THR A 36 7.11 -6.86 2.66
N TYR A 37 7.52 -5.92 3.51
CA TYR A 37 8.87 -5.39 3.57
C TYR A 37 9.54 -5.76 4.89
N TYR A 38 10.87 -5.83 4.87
CA TYR A 38 11.69 -6.25 6.00
C TYR A 38 12.73 -5.19 6.36
N ILE A 39 12.88 -4.96 7.67
CA ILE A 39 13.93 -4.14 8.26
C ILE A 39 14.82 -5.04 9.12
N ARG A 40 16.14 -4.92 9.00
CA ARG A 40 17.12 -5.62 9.82
C ARG A 40 18.35 -4.73 10.09
N PRO A 41 19.07 -4.88 11.21
CA PRO A 41 20.28 -4.08 11.46
C PRO A 41 21.44 -4.40 10.49
N ASP A 42 21.43 -5.59 9.88
CA ASP A 42 22.39 -6.06 8.86
C ASP A 42 21.87 -5.90 7.43
N GLY A 43 20.79 -5.13 7.25
CA GLY A 43 20.25 -4.75 5.94
C GLY A 43 21.07 -3.67 5.22
N GLY A 44 20.52 -3.13 4.15
CA GLY A 44 21.17 -2.07 3.35
C GLY A 44 20.29 -0.83 3.15
N SER A 45 20.84 0.17 2.48
CA SER A 45 20.09 1.37 2.06
C SER A 45 19.04 1.06 0.99
N PRO A 46 18.13 2.00 0.64
CA PRO A 46 17.16 1.82 -0.43
C PRO A 46 17.78 1.61 -1.82
N GLU A 47 19.02 2.09 -2.03
CA GLU A 47 19.77 1.87 -3.27
C GLU A 47 20.39 0.47 -3.31
N GLN A 48 20.78 -0.04 -2.14
CA GLN A 48 21.42 -1.35 -1.97
C GLN A 48 20.42 -2.50 -1.95
N CYS A 49 19.29 -2.34 -1.26
CA CYS A 49 18.32 -3.39 -0.98
C CYS A 49 16.91 -3.03 -1.45
N THR A 50 16.19 -4.03 -1.95
CA THR A 50 14.77 -3.87 -2.34
C THR A 50 13.82 -3.81 -1.15
N GLY A 51 14.23 -4.30 0.02
CA GLY A 51 13.41 -4.41 1.22
C GLY A 51 12.45 -5.61 1.23
N LEU A 52 12.44 -6.43 0.17
CA LEU A 52 11.41 -7.47 -0.05
C LEU A 52 11.75 -8.86 0.51
N VAL A 53 12.97 -9.05 1.00
CA VAL A 53 13.47 -10.35 1.47
C VAL A 53 14.07 -10.18 2.87
N ASP A 54 13.72 -11.08 3.79
CA ASP A 54 14.32 -11.16 5.12
C ASP A 54 15.75 -11.74 5.04
N ALA A 55 16.68 -10.93 4.53
CA ALA A 55 18.08 -11.31 4.36
C ALA A 55 19.00 -10.09 4.57
N PRO A 56 20.25 -10.30 5.05
CA PRO A 56 21.24 -9.24 5.16
C PRO A 56 21.66 -8.71 3.79
N TYR A 57 22.18 -7.48 3.75
CA TYR A 57 22.84 -6.96 2.55
C TYR A 57 24.16 -7.72 2.31
N PRO A 58 24.42 -8.25 1.08
CA PRO A 58 25.63 -9.04 0.80
C PRO A 58 26.93 -8.22 0.79
N GLY A 59 26.88 -6.92 1.09
CA GLY A 59 28.05 -6.03 1.14
C GLY A 59 28.38 -5.35 -0.19
N GLN A 60 27.74 -5.74 -1.30
CA GLN A 60 27.98 -5.19 -2.63
C GLN A 60 26.76 -5.29 -3.55
N GLY A 61 26.73 -4.44 -4.57
CA GLY A 61 25.66 -4.38 -5.56
C GLY A 61 24.53 -3.43 -5.17
N LEU A 62 23.70 -3.12 -6.16
CA LEU A 62 22.49 -2.31 -6.00
C LEU A 62 21.27 -3.21 -6.20
N ASN A 63 20.12 -2.80 -5.64
CA ASN A 63 18.84 -3.52 -5.77
C ASN A 63 18.94 -5.01 -5.42
N GLN A 64 19.76 -5.36 -4.43
CA GLN A 64 19.90 -6.74 -3.97
C GLN A 64 18.62 -7.18 -3.24
N PRO A 65 18.26 -8.47 -3.32
CA PRO A 65 17.11 -9.03 -2.62
C PRO A 65 17.43 -9.19 -1.12
N CYS A 66 17.38 -8.09 -0.39
CA CYS A 66 17.69 -8.00 1.04
C CYS A 66 16.76 -7.00 1.75
N ALA A 67 16.80 -7.02 3.08
CA ALA A 67 16.08 -6.11 3.95
C ALA A 67 16.72 -4.73 3.98
N TRP A 68 15.94 -3.71 4.33
CA TRP A 68 16.50 -2.40 4.62
C TRP A 68 17.14 -2.36 6.01
N ASP A 69 18.12 -1.48 6.18
CA ASP A 69 18.89 -1.33 7.43
C ASP A 69 18.12 -0.62 8.57
N HIS A 70 17.05 0.12 8.25
CA HIS A 70 16.39 1.01 9.22
C HIS A 70 14.93 1.35 8.88
N PRO A 71 14.04 1.56 9.86
CA PRO A 71 12.64 1.94 9.60
C PRO A 71 12.49 3.23 8.77
N PHE A 72 13.43 4.18 8.88
CA PHE A 72 13.45 5.39 8.05
C PHE A 72 13.67 5.12 6.55
N ARG A 73 14.07 3.91 6.16
CA ARG A 73 14.08 3.51 4.75
C ARG A 73 12.67 3.32 4.21
N ALA A 74 11.76 2.75 5.00
CA ALA A 74 10.35 2.64 4.62
C ALA A 74 9.60 3.98 4.80
N LEU A 75 9.92 4.71 5.87
CA LEU A 75 9.20 5.91 6.31
C LEU A 75 10.18 7.06 6.58
N PRO A 76 10.66 7.75 5.53
CA PRO A 76 11.69 8.78 5.69
C PRO A 76 11.16 9.99 6.44
N PRO A 77 11.89 10.53 7.44
CA PRO A 77 11.53 11.78 8.10
C PRO A 77 11.32 12.90 7.07
N GLY A 78 10.21 13.63 7.15
CA GLY A 78 9.89 14.72 6.21
C GLY A 78 9.77 14.32 4.73
N GLY A 79 9.84 13.02 4.40
CA GLY A 79 9.78 12.51 3.04
C GLY A 79 8.50 11.73 2.74
N THR A 80 8.37 11.29 1.49
CA THR A 80 7.26 10.42 1.08
C THR A 80 7.52 8.99 1.56
N PRO A 81 6.54 8.33 2.22
CA PRO A 81 6.59 6.90 2.51
C PRO A 81 6.90 6.07 1.25
N ARG A 82 7.81 5.09 1.38
CA ARG A 82 8.09 4.11 0.32
C ARG A 82 7.12 2.92 0.32
N ILE A 83 6.35 2.78 1.41
CA ILE A 83 5.30 1.79 1.57
C ILE A 83 3.92 2.46 1.40
N GLN A 84 2.91 1.65 1.13
CA GLN A 84 1.53 2.08 0.91
C GLN A 84 0.59 1.48 1.97
N GLY A 85 -0.65 1.97 1.98
CA GLY A 85 -1.73 1.36 2.73
C GLY A 85 -1.88 -0.12 2.40
N GLY A 86 -2.04 -0.96 3.43
CA GLY A 86 -2.17 -2.41 3.29
C GLY A 86 -0.85 -3.17 3.26
N ASP A 87 0.29 -2.50 3.03
CA ASP A 87 1.61 -3.12 3.14
C ASP A 87 1.92 -3.54 4.58
N THR A 88 2.78 -4.55 4.73
CA THR A 88 3.27 -5.02 6.03
C THR A 88 4.76 -4.69 6.15
N LEU A 89 5.16 -4.04 7.25
CA LEU A 89 6.56 -3.78 7.57
C LEU A 89 6.98 -4.64 8.76
N ILE A 90 7.83 -5.64 8.53
CA ILE A 90 8.38 -6.52 9.57
C ILE A 90 9.75 -5.98 10.00
N ILE A 91 9.88 -5.64 11.27
CA ILE A 91 11.14 -5.14 11.84
C ILE A 91 11.77 -6.25 12.68
N ALA A 92 12.93 -6.74 12.25
CA ALA A 92 13.68 -7.76 12.97
C ALA A 92 14.20 -7.24 14.32
N PRO A 93 14.42 -8.11 15.31
CA PRO A 93 14.99 -7.72 16.60
C PRO A 93 16.33 -7.01 16.44
N GLY A 94 16.50 -5.90 17.15
CA GLY A 94 17.72 -5.09 17.08
C GLY A 94 17.56 -3.74 17.77
N SER A 95 18.61 -2.93 17.67
CA SER A 95 18.59 -1.54 18.12
C SER A 95 18.58 -0.63 16.91
N TYR A 96 17.53 0.18 16.79
CA TYR A 96 17.36 1.16 15.72
C TYR A 96 17.37 2.54 16.34
N MET A 97 18.42 3.30 16.07
CA MET A 97 18.53 4.66 16.58
C MET A 97 17.48 5.53 15.90
N MET A 98 16.66 6.24 16.67
CA MET A 98 15.70 7.19 16.13
C MET A 98 16.23 8.61 16.26
N GLY A 99 15.88 9.47 15.30
CA GLY A 99 16.27 10.88 15.30
C GLY A 99 17.53 11.19 14.48
N TYR A 100 18.12 12.33 14.75
CA TYR A 100 19.31 12.83 14.04
C TYR A 100 20.47 11.84 14.07
N GLY A 101 21.11 11.63 12.92
CA GLY A 101 22.22 10.69 12.74
C GLY A 101 21.82 9.23 12.51
N ALA A 102 20.52 8.91 12.55
CA ALA A 102 20.04 7.58 12.22
C ALA A 102 20.22 7.25 10.73
N PRO A 103 20.37 5.98 10.34
CA PRO A 103 20.35 5.61 8.93
C PRO A 103 19.03 6.04 8.27
N GLY A 104 19.12 6.79 7.17
CA GLY A 104 17.96 7.34 6.46
C GLY A 104 17.40 8.64 7.04
N ALA A 105 18.09 9.25 8.01
CA ALA A 105 17.81 10.58 8.54
C ALA A 105 18.72 11.67 7.94
N ASP A 106 19.18 11.48 6.70
CA ASP A 106 20.17 12.37 6.05
C ASP A 106 19.68 13.82 5.91
N ASN A 107 18.38 14.03 5.92
CA ASN A 107 17.73 15.35 5.86
C ASN A 107 17.41 15.95 7.23
N CYS A 108 17.75 15.26 8.32
CA CYS A 108 17.54 15.77 9.67
C CYS A 108 18.66 16.71 10.11
N ASP A 109 18.30 17.77 10.85
CA ASP A 109 19.25 18.79 11.28
C ASP A 109 19.57 18.68 12.78
N SER A 110 20.84 18.87 13.12
CA SER A 110 21.34 18.92 14.50
C SER A 110 20.80 20.09 15.33
N ALA A 111 20.32 21.16 14.68
CA ALA A 111 19.70 22.31 15.33
C ALA A 111 18.23 22.05 15.72
N TYR A 112 17.57 21.10 15.03
CA TYR A 112 16.18 20.72 15.27
C TYR A 112 16.01 19.18 15.33
N PRO A 113 16.79 18.47 16.17
CA PRO A 113 16.85 17.01 16.15
C PRO A 113 15.53 16.35 16.56
N TRP A 114 14.68 17.07 17.29
CA TRP A 114 13.33 16.64 17.69
C TRP A 114 12.34 16.55 16.53
N ASP A 115 12.62 17.21 15.41
CA ASP A 115 11.76 17.15 14.21
C ASP A 115 12.04 15.89 13.37
N CYS A 116 13.09 15.13 13.71
CA CYS A 116 13.48 13.92 13.01
C CYS A 116 12.71 12.68 13.51
N HIS A 117 11.52 12.46 12.98
CA HIS A 117 10.66 11.34 13.33
C HIS A 117 10.01 10.72 12.08
N ILE A 118 9.46 9.50 12.22
CA ILE A 118 8.70 8.87 11.14
C ILE A 118 7.47 9.72 10.79
N PRO A 119 7.14 9.90 9.49
CA PRO A 119 5.89 10.51 9.08
C PRO A 119 4.69 9.63 9.51
N PRO A 120 3.45 10.15 9.40
CA PRO A 120 2.25 9.35 9.60
C PRO A 120 2.27 8.08 8.75
N ILE A 121 1.87 6.96 9.36
CA ILE A 121 1.76 5.67 8.66
C ILE A 121 0.67 5.78 7.59
N PRO A 122 0.94 5.36 6.33
CA PRO A 122 -0.08 5.33 5.28
C PRO A 122 -1.32 4.54 5.71
N SER A 123 -2.51 5.11 5.50
CA SER A 123 -3.78 4.44 5.78
C SER A 123 -3.95 3.21 4.89
N GLY A 124 -4.26 2.06 5.48
CA GLY A 124 -4.63 0.82 4.79
C GLY A 124 -6.13 0.61 4.66
#